data_AF-A0A2M8L1X7-F1
#
_entry.id   AF-A0A2M8L1X7-F1
#
_cell.length_a   1.000
_cell.length_b   1.000
_cell.length_c   1.000
_cell.angle_alpha   90.00
_cell.angle_beta   90.00
_cell.angle_gamma   90.00
#
_symmetry.space_group_name_H-M   'P 1'
#
loop_
_entity.id
_entity.type
_entity.pdbx_description
1 polymer ?
#
loop_
_entity_poly.entity_id
_entity_poly.type
_entity_poly.pdbx_seq_one_letter_code
_entity_poly.pdbx_strand_id
1 'polypeptide(L)' 'MVYKNLTDVLVAHNYLTTEVAEKINLERLKSGESEEEIILQKRLLSDLDFAKVKAEFLRVPFVNLEEIGFAPEALAL' A
#
# COMPACT_ATOMS: atom_id res chain seq x y z
N MET A 1 10.15 -7.12 -9.77
CA MET A 1 11.08 -6.92 -8.63
C MET A 1 10.49 -7.58 -7.40
N VAL A 2 11.32 -7.95 -6.42
CA VAL A 2 10.86 -8.47 -5.12
C VAL A 2 11.13 -7.38 -4.09
N TYR A 3 10.07 -6.80 -3.54
CA TYR A 3 10.16 -5.80 -2.47
C TYR A 3 10.12 -6.48 -1.11
N LYS A 4 10.83 -5.94 -0.13
CA LYS A 4 10.89 -6.52 1.22
C LYS A 4 9.74 -6.02 2.09
N ASN A 5 9.30 -4.79 1.84
CA ASN A 5 8.28 -4.11 2.63
C ASN A 5 7.50 -3.11 1.74
N LEU A 6 6.50 -2.41 2.30
CA LEU A 6 5.66 -1.49 1.51
C LEU A 6 6.41 -0.21 1.14
N THR A 7 7.28 0.27 2.03
CA THR A 7 8.06 1.50 1.81
C THR A 7 9.03 1.35 0.64
N ASP A 8 9.57 0.15 0.38
CA ASP A 8 10.39 -0.17 -0.79
C ASP A 8 9.62 0.07 -2.11
N VAL A 9 8.36 -0.36 -2.19
CA VAL A 9 7.50 -0.16 -3.38
C VAL A 9 7.28 1.34 -3.59
N LEU A 10 6.97 2.04 -2.51
CA LEU A 10 6.69 3.48 -2.53
C LEU A 10 7.91 4.28 -2.99
N VAL A 11 9.12 3.90 -2.55
CA VAL A 11 10.36 4.53 -3.02
C VAL A 11 10.63 4.20 -4.49
N ALA A 12 10.42 2.96 -4.93
CA ALA A 12 10.63 2.55 -6.31
C ALA A 12 9.74 3.33 -7.31
N HIS A 13 8.53 3.70 -6.88
CA HIS A 13 7.58 4.49 -7.67
C HIS A 13 7.65 6.00 -7.39
N ASN A 14 8.64 6.47 -6.63
CA ASN A 14 8.82 7.88 -6.24
C ASN A 14 7.64 8.50 -5.47
N TYR A 15 6.78 7.68 -4.85
CA TYR A 15 5.79 8.18 -3.90
C TYR A 15 6.45 8.69 -2.62
N LEU A 16 7.58 8.09 -2.23
CA LEU A 16 8.37 8.51 -1.08
C LEU A 16 9.84 8.65 -1.46
N THR A 17 10.54 9.52 -0.73
CA THR A 17 12.01 9.50 -0.72
C THR A 17 12.50 8.43 0.24
N THR A 18 13.75 7.98 0.06
CA THR A 18 14.42 7.08 1.01
C THR A 18 14.49 7.65 2.42
N GLU A 19 14.62 8.98 2.55
CA GLU A 19 14.60 9.64 3.87
C GLU A 19 13.24 9.51 4.57
N VAL A 20 12.13 9.61 3.83
CA VAL A 20 10.78 9.43 4.39
C VAL A 20 10.55 7.97 4.75
N ALA A 21 11.01 7.02 3.93
CA ALA A 21 10.95 5.60 4.25
C ALA A 21 11.70 5.27 5.56
N GLU A 22 12.88 5.86 5.78
CA GLU A 22 13.63 5.66 7.01
C GLU A 22 12.89 6.21 8.24
N LYS A 23 12.25 7.38 8.11
CA LYS A 23 11.41 7.95 9.18
C LYS A 23 10.25 7.03 9.54
N ILE A 24 9.59 6.43 8.55
CA ILE A 24 8.52 5.45 8.76
C ILE A 24 9.06 4.23 9.51
N ASN A 25 10.22 3.70 9.13
CA ASN A 25 10.83 2.57 9.82
C ASN A 25 11.18 2.90 11.28
N LEU A 26 11.71 4.10 11.56
CA LEU A 26 11.97 4.54 12.92
C LEU A 26 10.69 4.70 13.76
N GLU A 27 9.62 5.19 13.16
CA GLU A 27 8.31 5.31 13.81
C GLU A 27 7.73 3.93 14.14
N ARG A 28 7.76 3.01 13.17
CA ARG A 28 7.37 1.60 13.33
C ARG A 28 8.07 0.93 14.51
N LEU A 29 9.37 1.17 14.66
CA LEU A 29 10.16 0.62 15.76
C LEU A 29 9.79 1.23 17.13
N LYS A 30 9.28 2.47 17.15
CA LYS A 30 8.89 3.18 18.39
C LYS A 30 7.45 2.90 18.80
N SER A 31 6.51 2.90 17.87
CA SER A 31 5.08 2.73 18.16
C SER A 31 4.64 1.27 18.19
N GLY A 32 5.35 0.39 17.49
CA GLY A 32 4.94 -1.00 17.30
C GLY A 32 3.84 -1.19 16.26
N GLU A 33 3.38 -0.11 15.63
CA GLU A 33 2.46 -0.17 14.47
C GLU A 33 3.17 -0.77 13.26
N SER A 34 2.40 -1.26 12.31
CA SER A 34 2.88 -1.69 11.00
C SER A 34 3.20 -0.50 10.09
N GLU A 35 4.00 -0.72 9.04
CA GLU A 35 4.22 0.32 8.02
C GLU A 35 2.90 0.74 7.36
N GLU A 36 2.00 -0.21 7.10
CA GLU A 36 0.69 0.05 6.51
C GLU A 36 -0.13 1.03 7.36
N GLU A 37 -0.23 0.80 8.67
CA GLU A 37 -0.93 1.69 9.59
C GLU A 37 -0.32 3.09 9.57
N ILE A 38 1.00 3.21 9.62
CA ILE A 38 1.70 4.50 9.60
C ILE A 38 1.46 5.24 8.28
N ILE A 39 1.54 4.54 7.14
CA ILE A 39 1.32 5.10 5.80
C ILE A 39 -0.11 5.66 5.68
N LEU A 40 -1.10 4.88 6.15
CA LEU A 40 -2.52 5.27 6.12
C LEU A 40 -2.80 6.45 7.07
N GLN A 41 -2.31 6.41 8.30
CA GLN A 41 -2.49 7.48 9.28
C GLN A 41 -1.89 8.81 8.80
N LYS A 42 -0.72 8.76 8.17
CA LYS A 42 -0.04 9.94 7.61
C LYS A 42 -0.65 10.41 6.29
N ARG A 43 -1.58 9.66 5.69
CA ARG A 43 -2.22 9.97 4.39
C ARG A 43 -1.20 10.30 3.31
N LEU A 44 -0.12 9.49 3.24
CA LEU A 44 0.98 9.72 2.30
C LEU A 44 0.59 9.44 0.85
N LEU A 45 -0.51 8.71 0.64
CA LEU A 45 -1.07 8.37 -0.66
C LEU A 45 -2.59 8.54 -0.65
N SER A 46 -3.17 8.63 -1.83
CA SER A 46 -4.61 8.42 -2.00
C SER A 46 -4.96 6.94 -1.73
N ASP A 47 -6.20 6.66 -1.35
CA ASP A 47 -6.67 5.29 -1.11
C ASP A 47 -6.51 4.41 -2.37
N LEU A 48 -6.71 4.99 -3.55
CA LEU A 48 -6.53 4.31 -4.83
C LEU A 48 -5.06 3.92 -5.08
N ASP A 49 -4.14 4.86 -4.88
CA ASP A 49 -2.71 4.60 -5.09
C ASP A 49 -2.17 3.64 -4.03
N PHE A 50 -2.64 3.75 -2.78
CA PHE A 50 -2.33 2.80 -1.73
C PHE A 50 -2.78 1.38 -2.10
N ALA A 51 -4.00 1.21 -2.60
CA ALA A 51 -4.52 -0.09 -3.03
C ALA A 51 -3.69 -0.69 -4.18
N LYS A 52 -3.29 0.13 -5.17
CA LYS A 52 -2.42 -0.31 -6.28
C LYS A 52 -1.04 -0.75 -5.80
N VAL A 53 -0.40 0.06 -4.95
CA VAL A 53 0.91 -0.25 -4.36
C VAL A 53 0.85 -1.54 -3.54
N LYS A 54 -0.20 -1.70 -2.73
CA LYS A 54 -0.42 -2.91 -1.92
C LYS A 54 -0.61 -4.15 -2.78
N ALA A 55 -1.36 -4.05 -3.88
CA ALA A 55 -1.53 -5.13 -4.84
C ALA A 55 -0.19 -5.55 -5.46
N GLU A 56 0.64 -4.59 -5.87
CA GLU A 56 2.00 -4.86 -6.38
C GLU A 56 2.89 -5.54 -5.33
N PHE A 57 2.90 -5.04 -4.09
CA PHE A 57 3.65 -5.63 -2.99
C PHE A 57 3.27 -7.10 -2.76
N LEU A 58 1.96 -7.37 -2.71
CA LEU A 58 1.38 -8.71 -2.52
C LEU A 58 1.45 -9.58 -3.79
N ARG A 59 1.86 -9.00 -4.93
CA ARG A 59 1.91 -9.66 -6.24
C ARG A 59 0.55 -10.21 -6.68
N VAL A 60 -0.50 -9.46 -6.38
CA VAL A 60 -1.86 -9.73 -6.84
C VAL A 60 -2.28 -8.64 -7.82
N PRO A 61 -3.14 -8.94 -8.81
CA PRO A 61 -3.65 -7.91 -9.70
C PRO A 61 -4.56 -6.94 -8.92
N PHE A 62 -4.39 -5.64 -9.17
CA PHE A 62 -5.36 -4.63 -8.76
C PHE A 62 -6.58 -4.69 -9.69
N VAL A 63 -7.79 -4.65 -9.12
CA VAL A 63 -9.06 -4.67 -9.86
C VAL A 63 -9.93 -3.51 -9.37
N ASN A 64 -10.34 -2.63 -10.28
CA ASN A 64 -11.34 -1.61 -9.97
C ASN A 64 -12.74 -2.21 -10.16
N LEU A 65 -13.46 -2.45 -9.07
CA LEU A 65 -14.80 -3.04 -9.10
C LEU A 65 -15.84 -2.16 -9.80
N GLU A 66 -15.63 -0.84 -9.89
CA GLU A 66 -16.54 0.07 -10.59
C GLU A 66 -16.46 -0.08 -12.12
N GLU A 67 -15.36 -0.63 -12.63
CA GLU A 67 -15.08 -0.74 -14.08
C GLU A 67 -15.31 -2.14 -14.63
N ILE A 68 -15.59 -3.13 -13.77
CA ILE A 68 -15.78 -4.52 -14.19
C ILE A 68 -17.17 -5.04 -13.85
N GLY A 69 -17.74 -5.82 -14.77
CA GLY A 69 -18.92 -6.63 -14.47
C GLY A 69 -18.51 -7.85 -13.66
N PHE A 70 -19.13 -8.04 -12.50
CA PHE A 70 -18.96 -9.24 -11.68
C PHE A 70 -20.33 -9.90 -11.47
N ALA A 71 -20.32 -11.20 -11.20
CA ALA A 71 -21.54 -11.96 -10.94
C ALA A 71 -22.18 -11.45 -9.62
N PRO A 72 -23.50 -11.14 -9.57
CA PRO A 72 -24.16 -10.67 -8.34
C PRO A 72 -23.96 -11.61 -7.15
N GLU A 73 -23.83 -12.92 -7.40
CA GLU A 73 -23.59 -13.94 -6.38
C GLU A 73 -22.24 -13.75 -5.67
N ALA A 74 -21.26 -13.10 -6.31
CA ALA A 74 -19.96 -12.78 -5.69
C ALA A 74 -20.06 -11.66 -4.63
N LEU A 75 -21.14 -10.88 -4.64
CA LEU A 75 -21.43 -9.85 -3.63
C LEU A 75 -22.39 -10.32 -2.54
N ALA A 76 -22.96 -11.52 -2.65
CA ALA A 76 -23.84 -12.06 -1.62
C ALA A 76 -22.99 -12.51 -0.42
N LEU A 77 -22.85 -11.60 0.55
CA LEU A 77 -22.20 -11.85 1.84
C LEU A 77 -23.15 -12.55 2.82
#